data_AF-A0AAN1SFD5-F1
#
_entry.id   AF-A0AAN1SFD5-F1
#
_cell.length_a   1.000
_cell.length_b   1.000
_cell.length_c   1.000
_cell.angle_alpha   90.00
_cell.angle_beta   90.00
_cell.angle_gamma   90.00
#
_symmetry.space_group_name_H-M   'P 1'
#
loop_
_entity.id
_entity.type
_entity.pdbx_description
1 polymer ?
#
loop_
_entity_poly.entity_id
_entity_poly.type
_entity_poly.pdbx_seq_one_letter_code
_entity_poly.pdbx_strand_id
1 'polypeptide(L)'
;MLLSALHRYIQNNFLDSNVFKQGNQLIGLLGNAKETKKAAIQAEQSKVLKRLLKYLKQQINRTLHFSVVVGSSQSVLSVAKSYSEATNMLKTIAAKQTGIHFLNEFYLDTFLSEQISTQAAAEFSAHYLYKLIAYDQKNQLNLLQTLASYLANHQNIAVTARKLYIHRNTLIYRIERIENILAIDITEPNIALSLQLALKFYQENELE
;
A
#
# COMPACT_ATOMS: atom_id res chain seq x y z
N MET A 1 -26.13 -19.47 8.28
CA MET A 1 -25.54 -19.85 9.59
C MET A 1 -24.36 -18.95 9.98
N LEU A 2 -23.33 -18.76 9.16
CA LEU A 2 -22.15 -17.95 9.52
C LEU A 2 -22.45 -16.48 9.85
N LEU A 3 -23.24 -15.79 9.02
CA LEU A 3 -23.58 -14.38 9.25
C LEU A 3 -24.35 -14.17 10.56
N SER A 4 -25.28 -15.07 10.88
CA SER A 4 -26.06 -15.04 12.12
C SER A 4 -25.17 -15.28 13.36
N ALA A 5 -24.21 -16.19 13.24
CA ALA A 5 -23.23 -16.47 14.29
C ALA A 5 -22.26 -15.29 14.51
N LEU A 6 -21.81 -14.67 13.42
CA LEU A 6 -20.98 -13.47 13.44
C LEU A 6 -21.73 -12.28 14.03
N HIS A 7 -22.97 -12.04 13.61
CA HIS A 7 -23.80 -10.97 14.16
C HIS A 7 -24.00 -11.15 15.68
N ARG A 8 -24.29 -12.38 16.13
CA ARG A 8 -24.40 -12.71 17.57
C ARG A 8 -23.07 -12.52 18.31
N TYR A 9 -21.96 -12.95 17.73
CA TYR A 9 -20.63 -12.74 18.32
C TYR A 9 -20.35 -11.25 18.49
N ILE A 10 -20.67 -10.44 17.49
CA ILE A 10 -20.42 -9.01 17.49
C ILE A 10 -21.25 -8.30 18.55
N GLN A 11 -22.57 -8.52 18.56
CA GLN A 11 -23.46 -7.93 19.56
C GLN A 11 -23.05 -8.30 21.00
N ASN A 12 -22.56 -9.52 21.22
CA ASN A 12 -22.15 -9.98 22.55
C ASN A 12 -20.75 -9.47 22.99
N ASN A 13 -19.90 -9.01 22.06
CA ASN A 13 -18.49 -8.68 22.36
C ASN A 13 -18.12 -7.22 22.09
N PHE A 14 -18.90 -6.50 21.30
CA PHE A 14 -18.60 -5.14 20.84
C PHE A 14 -19.88 -4.29 20.88
N LEU A 15 -20.03 -3.51 21.95
CA LEU A 15 -21.08 -2.52 22.09
C LEU A 15 -20.95 -1.49 20.95
N ASP A 16 -22.07 -1.07 20.35
CA ASP A 16 -22.13 -0.10 19.26
C ASP A 16 -21.46 -0.51 17.94
N SER A 17 -21.61 -1.77 17.54
CA SER A 17 -21.13 -2.25 16.25
C SER A 17 -22.19 -2.97 15.43
N ASN A 18 -22.15 -2.75 14.12
CA ASN A 18 -23.06 -3.36 13.15
C ASN A 18 -22.25 -3.99 12.03
N VAL A 19 -22.62 -5.21 11.62
CA VAL A 19 -22.03 -5.86 10.44
C VAL A 19 -23.11 -6.39 9.52
N PHE A 20 -22.91 -6.16 8.23
CA PHE A 20 -23.75 -6.63 7.15
C PHE A 20 -22.90 -7.24 6.02
N LYS A 21 -23.55 -8.00 5.14
CA LYS A 21 -22.91 -8.66 4.01
C LYS A 21 -23.35 -7.98 2.71
N GLN A 22 -22.40 -7.70 1.82
CA GLN A 22 -22.65 -7.23 0.46
C GLN A 22 -21.80 -8.05 -0.51
N GLY A 23 -22.43 -8.90 -1.33
CA GLY A 23 -21.71 -9.83 -2.19
C GLY A 23 -20.78 -10.76 -1.40
N ASN A 24 -19.49 -10.76 -1.73
CA ASN A 24 -18.45 -11.51 -1.00
C ASN A 24 -17.78 -10.70 0.13
N GLN A 25 -18.24 -9.50 0.42
CA GLN A 25 -17.67 -8.61 1.42
C GLN A 25 -18.50 -8.61 2.71
N LEU A 26 -17.80 -8.55 3.83
CA LEU A 26 -18.39 -8.21 5.14
C LEU A 26 -18.04 -6.76 5.43
N ILE A 27 -19.06 -5.94 5.69
CA ILE A 27 -18.92 -4.52 5.96
C ILE A 27 -19.31 -4.29 7.40
N GLY A 28 -18.42 -3.66 8.18
CA GLY A 28 -18.62 -3.38 9.59
C GLY A 28 -18.51 -1.90 9.92
N LEU A 29 -19.46 -1.43 10.72
CA LEU A 29 -19.39 -0.13 11.40
C LEU A 29 -19.04 -0.39 12.86
N LEU A 30 -17.93 0.19 13.30
CA LEU A 30 -17.43 0.04 14.66
C LEU A 30 -17.54 1.41 15.35
N GLY A 31 -18.47 1.54 16.28
CA GLY A 31 -18.56 2.70 17.17
C GLY A 31 -17.31 2.80 18.04
N ASN A 32 -16.92 4.02 18.37
CA ASN A 32 -15.84 4.29 19.30
C ASN A 32 -16.37 5.14 20.45
N ALA A 33 -16.36 4.59 21.66
CA ALA A 33 -17.04 5.18 22.81
C ALA A 33 -16.28 6.32 23.49
N LYS A 34 -15.05 6.67 23.05
CA LYS A 34 -14.24 7.72 23.69
C LYS A 34 -13.43 8.56 22.71
N GLU A 35 -13.51 9.88 22.87
CA GLU A 35 -12.60 10.86 22.25
C GLU A 35 -11.18 10.63 22.77
N THR A 36 -10.46 9.77 22.07
CA THR A 36 -9.06 9.44 22.36
C THR A 36 -8.20 9.82 21.16
N LYS A 37 -6.91 10.07 21.39
CA LYS A 37 -5.95 10.39 20.32
C LYS A 37 -6.00 9.32 19.21
N LYS A 38 -5.86 9.70 17.92
CA LYS A 38 -5.93 8.80 16.75
C LYS A 38 -5.18 7.46 16.91
N ALA A 39 -3.98 7.48 17.52
CA ALA A 39 -3.19 6.27 17.75
C ALA A 39 -3.84 5.28 18.75
N ALA A 40 -4.51 5.79 19.78
CA ALA A 40 -5.25 4.96 20.74
C ALA A 40 -6.47 4.30 20.07
N ILE A 41 -7.17 5.05 19.21
CA ILE A 41 -8.28 4.55 18.41
C ILE A 41 -7.84 3.39 17.50
N GLN A 42 -6.75 3.56 16.75
CA GLN A 42 -6.23 2.51 15.87
C GLN A 42 -5.82 1.25 16.64
N ALA A 43 -5.21 1.41 17.83
CA ALA A 43 -4.82 0.28 18.67
C ALA A 43 -6.04 -0.50 19.20
N GLU A 44 -7.12 0.19 19.57
CA GLU A 44 -8.37 -0.44 20.01
C GLU A 44 -9.08 -1.15 18.86
N GLN A 45 -9.25 -0.47 17.71
CA GLN A 45 -9.79 -1.06 16.48
C GLN A 45 -9.03 -2.32 16.09
N SER A 46 -7.69 -2.28 16.14
CA SER A 46 -6.84 -3.44 15.87
C SER A 46 -7.13 -4.63 16.80
N LYS A 47 -7.37 -4.39 18.10
CA LYS A 47 -7.71 -5.47 19.05
C LYS A 47 -9.06 -6.11 18.71
N VAL A 48 -10.06 -5.29 18.42
CA VAL A 48 -11.41 -5.74 18.04
C VAL A 48 -11.36 -6.58 16.76
N LEU A 49 -10.71 -6.06 15.72
CA LEU A 49 -10.58 -6.72 14.43
C LEU A 49 -9.76 -8.02 14.52
N LYS A 50 -8.71 -8.07 15.33
CA LYS A 50 -7.94 -9.32 15.56
C LYS A 50 -8.81 -10.40 16.22
N ARG A 51 -9.66 -10.05 17.18
CA ARG A 51 -10.60 -11.00 17.81
C ARG A 51 -11.62 -11.50 16.78
N LEU A 52 -12.16 -10.61 15.96
CA LEU A 52 -13.08 -10.97 14.88
C LEU A 52 -12.45 -11.88 13.84
N LEU A 53 -11.24 -11.56 13.37
CA LEU A 53 -10.51 -12.41 12.44
C LEU A 53 -10.19 -13.78 13.03
N LYS A 54 -9.84 -13.85 14.31
CA LYS A 54 -9.63 -15.13 15.01
C LYS A 54 -10.91 -15.96 15.05
N TYR A 55 -12.05 -15.35 15.37
CA TYR A 55 -13.35 -16.01 15.38
C TYR A 55 -13.74 -16.52 13.98
N LEU A 56 -13.58 -15.68 12.95
CA LEU A 56 -13.84 -16.05 11.55
C LEU A 56 -12.99 -17.23 11.10
N LYS A 57 -11.69 -17.23 11.39
CA LYS A 57 -10.78 -18.34 11.08
C LYS A 57 -11.12 -19.64 11.80
N GLN A 58 -11.80 -19.59 12.94
CA GLN A 58 -12.26 -20.79 13.67
C GLN A 58 -13.56 -21.35 13.09
N GLN A 59 -14.42 -20.51 12.53
CA GLN A 59 -15.72 -20.90 11.98
C GLN A 59 -15.66 -21.32 10.50
N ILE A 60 -14.59 -20.94 9.78
CA ILE A 60 -14.45 -21.13 8.34
C ILE A 60 -13.26 -22.06 8.07
N ASN A 61 -13.46 -23.06 7.20
CA ASN A 61 -12.40 -24.00 6.80
C ASN A 61 -11.14 -23.27 6.29
N ARG A 62 -9.96 -23.87 6.56
CA ARG A 62 -8.61 -23.28 6.48
C ARG A 62 -8.16 -22.67 5.13
N THR A 63 -8.96 -22.72 4.08
CA THR A 63 -8.60 -22.26 2.73
C THR A 63 -8.96 -20.81 2.41
N LEU A 64 -9.75 -20.14 3.26
CA LEU A 64 -10.16 -18.75 3.02
C LEU A 64 -9.21 -17.74 3.68
N HIS A 65 -8.72 -16.82 2.84
CA HIS A 65 -7.88 -15.69 3.25
C HIS A 65 -8.76 -14.46 3.46
N PHE A 66 -8.54 -13.73 4.57
CA PHE A 66 -9.28 -12.52 4.91
C PHE A 66 -8.36 -11.32 4.86
N SER A 67 -8.81 -10.29 4.16
CA SER A 67 -8.23 -8.95 4.19
C SER A 67 -9.27 -8.00 4.76
N VAL A 68 -8.88 -7.24 5.77
CA VAL A 68 -9.73 -6.28 6.46
C VAL A 68 -9.15 -4.91 6.21
N VAL A 69 -9.96 -4.03 5.63
CA VAL A 69 -9.64 -2.62 5.43
C VAL A 69 -10.39 -1.76 6.43
N VAL A 70 -9.75 -0.69 6.87
CA VAL A 70 -10.34 0.25 7.83
C VAL A 70 -10.14 1.66 7.31
N GLY A 71 -11.25 2.31 6.95
CA GLY A 71 -11.28 3.73 6.62
C GLY A 71 -11.00 4.61 7.83
N SER A 72 -10.94 5.91 7.62
CA SER A 72 -10.73 6.87 8.70
C SER A 72 -11.88 6.86 9.71
N SER A 73 -11.59 7.22 10.96
CA SER A 73 -12.63 7.40 11.98
C SER A 73 -13.39 8.69 11.69
N GLN A 74 -14.71 8.57 11.55
CA GLN A 74 -15.60 9.65 11.14
C GLN A 74 -16.77 9.77 12.11
N SER A 75 -17.41 10.94 12.14
CA SER A 75 -18.73 11.06 12.76
C SER A 75 -19.76 10.20 12.01
N VAL A 76 -20.87 9.87 12.66
CA VAL A 76 -21.94 9.04 12.06
C VAL A 76 -22.41 9.59 10.70
N LEU A 77 -22.52 10.91 10.58
CA LEU A 77 -22.93 11.59 9.35
C LEU A 77 -21.91 11.45 8.20
N SER A 78 -20.65 11.22 8.53
CA SER A 78 -19.54 11.10 7.57
C SER A 78 -19.07 9.65 7.37
N VAL A 79 -19.81 8.66 7.86
CA VAL A 79 -19.47 7.23 7.72
C VAL A 79 -19.34 6.81 6.25
N ALA A 80 -20.11 7.43 5.35
CA ALA A 80 -19.98 7.21 3.90
C ALA A 80 -18.55 7.48 3.39
N LYS A 81 -17.85 8.47 3.96
CA LYS A 81 -16.45 8.75 3.62
C LYS A 81 -15.53 7.61 4.05
N SER A 82 -15.67 7.15 5.29
CA SER A 82 -14.90 6.01 5.82
C SER A 82 -15.11 4.74 4.99
N TYR A 83 -16.36 4.49 4.58
CA TYR A 83 -16.70 3.39 3.69
C TYR A 83 -16.04 3.53 2.31
N SER A 84 -16.14 4.72 1.68
CA SER A 84 -15.50 4.98 0.38
C SER A 84 -13.98 4.75 0.44
N GLU A 85 -13.31 5.28 1.47
CA GLU A 85 -11.88 5.09 1.70
C GLU A 85 -11.52 3.60 1.82
N ALA A 86 -12.29 2.84 2.60
CA ALA A 86 -12.09 1.39 2.74
C ALA A 86 -12.28 0.66 1.41
N THR A 87 -13.30 1.01 0.62
CA THR A 87 -13.55 0.39 -0.69
C THR A 87 -12.49 0.73 -1.72
N ASN A 88 -11.90 1.93 -1.69
CA ASN A 88 -10.81 2.28 -2.58
C ASN A 88 -9.52 1.57 -2.20
N MET A 89 -9.22 1.50 -0.89
CA MET A 89 -8.08 0.73 -0.38
C MET A 89 -8.18 -0.77 -0.74
N LEU A 90 -9.39 -1.35 -0.78
CA LEU A 90 -9.58 -2.73 -1.24
C LEU A 90 -9.14 -2.96 -2.70
N LYS A 91 -9.18 -1.93 -3.54
CA LYS A 91 -8.70 -2.03 -4.94
C LYS A 91 -7.17 -2.01 -4.98
N THR A 92 -6.55 -1.25 -4.08
CA THR A 92 -5.09 -1.06 -4.01
C THR A 92 -4.39 -2.22 -3.31
N ILE A 93 -5.02 -2.84 -2.31
CA ILE A 93 -4.45 -3.99 -1.61
C ILE A 93 -4.46 -5.18 -2.57
N ALA A 94 -3.27 -5.60 -3.00
CA ALA A 94 -3.10 -6.78 -3.82
C ALA A 94 -3.85 -7.97 -3.21
N ALA A 95 -4.51 -8.78 -4.05
CA ALA A 95 -5.39 -9.89 -3.63
C ALA A 95 -4.73 -10.92 -2.69
N LYS A 96 -3.40 -10.90 -2.53
CA LYS A 96 -2.62 -11.80 -1.66
C LYS A 96 -2.20 -11.18 -0.31
N GLN A 97 -2.41 -9.88 -0.09
CA GLN A 97 -2.13 -9.25 1.20
C GLN A 97 -3.25 -9.57 2.19
N THR A 98 -2.99 -10.49 3.11
CA THR A 98 -3.90 -10.81 4.21
C THR A 98 -3.54 -10.00 5.44
N GLY A 99 -4.54 -9.51 6.17
CA GLY A 99 -4.29 -8.76 7.40
C GLY A 99 -5.34 -7.71 7.68
N ILE A 100 -5.01 -6.82 8.61
CA ILE A 100 -5.77 -5.61 8.89
C ILE A 100 -4.94 -4.46 8.33
N HIS A 101 -5.54 -3.68 7.45
CA HIS A 101 -4.92 -2.58 6.74
C HIS A 101 -5.68 -1.30 7.09
N PHE A 102 -4.96 -0.31 7.57
CA PHE A 102 -5.52 0.99 7.92
C PHE A 102 -5.19 2.01 6.84
N LEU A 103 -6.09 2.98 6.64
CA LEU A 103 -5.92 4.00 5.61
C LEU A 103 -4.60 4.77 5.74
N ASN A 104 -4.12 5.03 6.96
CA ASN A 104 -2.85 5.74 7.15
C ASN A 104 -1.62 5.02 6.57
N GLU A 105 -1.67 3.68 6.48
CA GLU A 105 -0.59 2.87 5.89
C GLU A 105 -0.63 2.92 4.36
N PHE A 106 -1.81 3.15 3.76
CA PHE A 106 -2.04 3.10 2.31
C PHE A 106 -2.55 4.43 1.74
N TYR A 107 -2.44 5.54 2.49
CA TYR A 107 -3.08 6.80 2.12
C TYR A 107 -2.55 7.33 0.81
N LEU A 108 -1.22 7.26 0.60
CA LEU A 108 -0.60 7.70 -0.63
C LEU A 108 -1.02 6.82 -1.81
N ASP A 109 -1.00 5.49 -1.66
CA ASP A 109 -1.41 4.56 -2.73
C ASP A 109 -2.88 4.74 -3.11
N THR A 110 -3.75 4.87 -2.11
CA THR A 110 -5.19 5.12 -2.28
C THR A 110 -5.41 6.48 -2.94
N PHE A 111 -4.74 7.54 -2.48
CA PHE A 111 -4.84 8.87 -3.05
C PHE A 111 -4.38 8.90 -4.52
N LEU A 112 -3.23 8.31 -4.85
CA LEU A 112 -2.72 8.30 -6.22
C LEU A 112 -3.65 7.52 -7.14
N SER A 113 -4.13 6.33 -6.75
CA SER A 113 -5.05 5.54 -7.57
C SER A 113 -6.44 6.17 -7.75
N GLU A 114 -6.89 7.01 -6.81
CA GLU A 114 -8.12 7.78 -6.95
C GLU A 114 -7.98 8.98 -7.90
N GLN A 115 -6.82 9.63 -7.91
CA GLN A 115 -6.62 10.91 -8.60
C GLN A 115 -5.92 10.75 -9.96
N ILE A 116 -5.23 9.64 -10.20
CA ILE A 116 -4.39 9.42 -11.37
C ILE A 116 -4.87 8.16 -12.08
N SER A 117 -5.23 8.30 -13.36
CA SER A 117 -5.62 7.16 -14.19
C SER A 117 -4.41 6.28 -14.51
N THR A 118 -4.65 4.99 -14.78
CA THR A 118 -3.61 4.04 -15.21
C THR A 118 -2.81 4.57 -16.40
N GLN A 119 -3.49 5.19 -17.37
CA GLN A 119 -2.84 5.82 -18.54
C GLN A 119 -1.92 6.98 -18.13
N ALA A 120 -2.37 7.90 -17.28
CA ALA A 120 -1.55 9.02 -16.82
C ALA A 120 -0.35 8.55 -15.99
N ALA A 121 -0.53 7.51 -15.16
CA ALA A 121 0.54 6.87 -14.40
C ALA A 121 1.60 6.24 -15.32
N ALA A 122 1.17 5.53 -16.38
CA ALA A 122 2.06 4.93 -17.37
C ALA A 122 2.84 6.00 -18.17
N GLU A 123 2.17 7.06 -18.61
CA GLU A 123 2.81 8.20 -19.30
C GLU A 123 3.84 8.91 -18.42
N PHE A 124 3.49 9.17 -17.16
CA PHE A 124 4.41 9.75 -16.18
C PHE A 124 5.64 8.85 -15.97
N SER A 125 5.43 7.56 -15.79
CA SER A 125 6.52 6.59 -15.64
C SER A 125 7.43 6.57 -16.86
N ALA A 126 6.86 6.49 -18.06
CA ALA A 126 7.59 6.47 -19.32
C ALA A 126 8.41 7.75 -19.53
N HIS A 127 7.88 8.92 -19.16
CA HIS A 127 8.59 10.19 -19.26
C HIS A 127 9.96 10.16 -18.56
N TYR A 128 10.02 9.58 -17.36
CA TYR A 128 11.24 9.54 -16.56
C TYR A 128 12.09 8.29 -16.78
N LEU A 129 11.48 7.13 -17.01
CA LEU A 129 12.18 5.84 -16.94
C LEU A 129 12.41 5.16 -18.29
N TYR A 130 11.75 5.60 -19.37
CA TYR A 130 11.80 4.92 -20.66
C TYR A 130 13.22 4.63 -21.15
N LYS A 131 14.12 5.64 -21.11
CA LYS A 131 15.51 5.47 -21.56
C LYS A 131 16.25 4.42 -20.74
N LEU A 132 16.02 4.40 -19.42
CA LEU A 132 16.67 3.45 -18.52
C LEU A 132 16.13 2.03 -18.72
N ILE A 133 14.81 1.88 -18.86
CA ILE A 133 14.15 0.59 -19.13
C ILE A 133 14.65 0.00 -20.46
N ALA A 134 14.64 0.81 -21.53
CA ALA A 134 15.11 0.38 -22.84
C ALA A 134 16.61 -0.01 -22.82
N TYR A 135 17.41 0.72 -22.06
CA TYR A 135 18.82 0.40 -21.87
C TYR A 135 19.03 -0.91 -21.11
N ASP A 136 18.31 -1.12 -20.01
CA ASP A 136 18.39 -2.34 -19.20
C ASP A 136 17.95 -3.58 -19.99
N GLN A 137 16.88 -3.49 -20.79
CA GLN A 137 16.42 -4.58 -21.65
C GLN A 137 17.49 -5.02 -22.65
N LYS A 138 18.29 -4.07 -23.16
CA LYS A 138 19.37 -4.36 -24.12
C LYS A 138 20.65 -4.89 -23.46
N ASN A 139 20.98 -4.44 -22.26
CA ASN A 139 22.29 -4.67 -21.64
C ASN A 139 22.26 -5.61 -20.42
N GLN A 140 21.08 -5.94 -19.88
CA GLN A 140 20.87 -6.81 -18.71
C GLN A 140 21.65 -6.38 -17.45
N LEU A 141 21.76 -5.05 -17.21
CA LEU A 141 22.58 -4.49 -16.14
C LEU A 141 21.82 -4.22 -14.83
N ASN A 142 20.48 -4.39 -14.81
CA ASN A 142 19.61 -4.17 -13.65
C ASN A 142 19.81 -2.77 -13.02
N LEU A 143 19.98 -1.73 -13.85
CA LEU A 143 20.13 -0.36 -13.42
C LEU A 143 18.82 0.22 -12.85
N LEU A 144 17.66 -0.18 -13.35
CA LEU A 144 16.36 0.21 -12.81
C LEU A 144 16.19 -0.27 -11.35
N GLN A 145 16.58 -1.52 -11.08
CA GLN A 145 16.61 -2.06 -9.71
C GLN A 145 17.63 -1.31 -8.84
N THR A 146 18.77 -0.93 -9.43
CA THR A 146 19.80 -0.14 -8.74
C THR A 146 19.26 1.24 -8.35
N LEU A 147 18.58 1.94 -9.26
CA LEU A 147 17.93 3.23 -9.01
C LEU A 147 16.87 3.12 -7.92
N ALA A 148 15.98 2.14 -8.01
CA ALA A 148 14.94 1.90 -7.01
C ALA A 148 15.53 1.66 -5.62
N SER A 149 16.57 0.83 -5.52
CA SER A 149 17.26 0.58 -4.26
C SER A 149 17.96 1.83 -3.72
N TYR A 150 18.60 2.60 -4.60
CA TYR A 150 19.30 3.84 -4.23
C TYR A 150 18.34 4.88 -3.64
N LEU A 151 17.22 5.15 -4.32
CA LEU A 151 16.20 6.09 -3.85
C LEU A 151 15.50 5.60 -2.58
N ALA A 152 15.23 4.29 -2.46
CA ALA A 152 14.62 3.71 -1.26
C ALA A 152 15.52 3.74 -0.02
N ASN A 153 16.84 3.87 -0.20
CA ASN A 153 17.81 4.05 0.89
C ASN A 153 18.25 5.50 1.04
N HIS A 154 17.40 6.47 0.67
CA HIS A 154 17.67 7.90 0.80
C HIS A 154 18.98 8.33 0.13
N GLN A 155 19.26 7.79 -1.05
CA GLN A 155 20.46 8.08 -1.83
C GLN A 155 21.77 7.76 -1.07
N ASN A 156 21.71 6.90 -0.05
CA ASN A 156 22.88 6.50 0.73
C ASN A 156 23.63 5.37 0.01
N ILE A 157 24.80 5.70 -0.52
CA ILE A 157 25.66 4.77 -1.26
C ILE A 157 26.06 3.54 -0.42
N ALA A 158 26.45 3.74 0.84
CA ALA A 158 26.95 2.64 1.68
C ALA A 158 25.85 1.65 2.09
N VAL A 159 24.63 2.14 2.34
CA VAL A 159 23.46 1.31 2.64
C VAL A 159 23.00 0.58 1.37
N THR A 160 22.91 1.29 0.26
CA THR A 160 22.45 0.75 -1.03
C THR A 160 23.38 -0.34 -1.56
N ALA A 161 24.70 -0.12 -1.51
CA ALA A 161 25.68 -1.09 -1.98
C ALA A 161 25.60 -2.41 -1.20
N ARG A 162 25.43 -2.32 0.12
CA ARG A 162 25.19 -3.50 0.98
C ARG A 162 23.88 -4.20 0.63
N LYS A 163 22.78 -3.46 0.43
CA LYS A 163 21.47 -4.02 0.06
C LYS A 163 21.49 -4.74 -1.29
N LEU A 164 22.32 -4.25 -2.22
CA LEU A 164 22.48 -4.84 -3.56
C LEU A 164 23.61 -5.89 -3.62
N TYR A 165 24.30 -6.17 -2.51
CA TYR A 165 25.45 -7.08 -2.46
C TYR A 165 26.56 -6.74 -3.47
N ILE A 166 26.83 -5.44 -3.67
CA ILE A 166 27.89 -4.95 -4.56
C ILE A 166 28.86 -4.04 -3.82
N HIS A 167 30.05 -3.84 -4.39
CA HIS A 167 31.02 -2.89 -3.85
C HIS A 167 30.55 -1.44 -4.04
N ARG A 168 30.94 -0.54 -3.12
CA ARG A 168 30.60 0.90 -3.17
C ARG A 168 30.98 1.55 -4.50
N ASN A 169 32.17 1.28 -5.01
CA ASN A 169 32.64 1.88 -6.27
C ASN A 169 31.81 1.40 -7.46
N THR A 170 31.36 0.14 -7.45
CA THR A 170 30.45 -0.40 -8.47
C THR A 170 29.11 0.32 -8.44
N LEU A 171 28.59 0.62 -7.24
CA LEU A 171 27.36 1.40 -7.12
C LEU A 171 27.55 2.82 -7.66
N ILE A 172 28.64 3.52 -7.28
CA ILE A 172 28.94 4.87 -7.77
C ILE A 172 28.93 4.89 -9.31
N TYR A 173 29.66 3.97 -9.94
CA TYR A 173 29.67 3.84 -11.40
C TYR A 173 28.28 3.58 -12.00
N ARG A 174 27.46 2.74 -11.35
CA ARG A 174 26.08 2.50 -11.81
C ARG A 174 25.21 3.76 -11.70
N ILE A 175 25.36 4.53 -10.63
CA ILE A 175 24.65 5.80 -10.44
C ILE A 175 25.05 6.81 -11.50
N GLU A 176 26.35 7.03 -11.71
CA GLU A 176 26.85 7.90 -12.79
C GLU A 176 26.32 7.45 -14.16
N ARG A 177 26.25 6.14 -14.40
CA ARG A 177 25.69 5.61 -15.65
C ARG A 177 24.20 5.88 -15.78
N ILE A 178 23.43 5.75 -14.69
CA ILE A 178 21.99 6.07 -14.67
C ILE A 178 21.78 7.55 -14.99
N GLU A 179 22.52 8.44 -14.35
CA GLU A 179 22.45 9.89 -14.60
C GLU A 179 22.77 10.23 -16.06
N ASN A 180 23.79 9.60 -16.63
CA ASN A 180 24.15 9.78 -18.04
C ASN A 180 23.07 9.27 -19.01
N ILE A 181 22.41 8.14 -18.72
CA ILE A 181 21.34 7.58 -19.55
C ILE A 181 20.10 8.47 -19.50
N LEU A 182 19.73 8.93 -18.31
CA LEU A 182 18.57 9.78 -18.10
C LEU A 182 18.83 11.21 -18.56
N ALA A 183 20.09 11.66 -18.52
CA ALA A 183 20.51 13.05 -18.65
C ALA A 183 19.89 13.95 -17.56
N ILE A 184 19.85 13.45 -16.32
CA ILE A 184 19.27 14.13 -15.17
C ILE A 184 20.16 13.91 -13.95
N ASP A 185 20.34 14.95 -13.13
CA ASP A 185 20.91 14.83 -11.78
C ASP A 185 19.87 14.17 -10.86
N ILE A 186 20.14 12.93 -10.44
CA ILE A 186 19.20 12.18 -9.59
C ILE A 186 19.34 12.53 -8.11
N THR A 187 20.27 13.41 -7.75
CA THR A 187 20.45 13.95 -6.40
C THR A 187 19.53 15.13 -6.11
N GLU A 188 19.06 15.83 -7.14
CA GLU A 188 18.10 16.92 -7.03
C GLU A 188 16.78 16.46 -6.39
N PRO A 189 16.32 17.09 -5.29
CA PRO A 189 15.18 16.59 -4.51
C PRO A 189 13.89 16.37 -5.31
N ASN A 190 13.56 17.30 -6.22
CA ASN A 190 12.36 17.21 -7.04
C ASN A 190 12.47 16.11 -8.10
N ILE A 191 13.67 15.88 -8.65
CA ILE A 191 13.93 14.78 -9.57
C ILE A 191 13.84 13.45 -8.83
N ALA A 192 14.48 13.33 -7.66
CA ALA A 192 14.44 12.13 -6.84
C ALA A 192 13.00 11.74 -6.49
N LEU A 193 12.17 12.70 -6.10
CA LEU A 193 10.74 12.48 -5.86
C LEU A 193 10.00 12.02 -7.12
N SER A 194 10.26 12.67 -8.26
CA SER A 194 9.65 12.31 -9.54
C SER A 194 10.03 10.89 -9.97
N LEU A 195 11.29 10.50 -9.79
CA LEU A 195 11.77 9.14 -10.06
C LEU A 195 11.17 8.11 -9.10
N GLN A 196 11.00 8.45 -7.81
CA GLN A 196 10.32 7.58 -6.85
C GLN A 196 8.86 7.32 -7.27
N LEU A 197 8.13 8.37 -7.68
CA LEU A 197 6.77 8.22 -8.18
C LEU A 197 6.72 7.44 -9.50
N ALA A 198 7.62 7.73 -10.43
CA ALA A 198 7.71 7.02 -11.71
C ALA A 198 7.98 5.53 -11.53
N LEU A 199 8.86 5.16 -10.60
CA LEU A 199 9.15 3.77 -10.24
C LEU A 199 7.94 3.09 -9.61
N LYS A 200 7.19 3.80 -8.78
CA LYS A 200 5.98 3.28 -8.16
C LYS A 200 4.91 2.97 -9.20
N PHE A 201 4.62 3.91 -10.10
CA PHE A 201 3.68 3.69 -11.21
C PHE A 201 4.15 2.59 -12.17
N TYR A 202 5.46 2.46 -12.38
CA TYR A 202 6.01 1.38 -13.19
C TYR A 202 5.68 0.00 -12.59
N GLN A 203 5.92 -0.16 -11.29
CA GLN A 203 5.69 -1.42 -10.57
C GLN A 203 4.21 -1.81 -10.49
N GLU A 204 3.32 -0.83 -10.36
CA GLU A 204 1.87 -1.07 -10.35
C GLU A 204 1.37 -1.59 -11.71
N ASN A 205 1.87 -1.03 -12.81
CA ASN A 205 1.50 -1.46 -14.17
C ASN A 205 2.05 -2.84 -14.57
N GLU A 206 3.16 -3.31 -13.98
CA GLU A 206 3.67 -4.67 -14.23
C GLU A 206 2.89 -5.78 -13.50
N LEU A 207 2.03 -5.42 -12.53
CA LEU A 207 1.26 -6.37 -11.72
C LEU A 207 -0.17 -6.62 -12.22
N GLU A 208 -0.64 -5.85 -13.21
CA GLU A 208 -1.92 -6.03 -13.91
C GLU A 208 -1.78 -6.92 -15.17
#